data_AF-A0A1I8ER56-F1
#
_entry.id   AF-A0A1I8ER56-F1
#
_cell.length_a   1.000
_cell.length_b   1.000
_cell.length_c   1.000
_cell.angle_alpha   90.00
_cell.angle_beta   90.00
_cell.angle_gamma   90.00
#
_symmetry.space_group_name_H-M   'P 1'
#
loop_
_entity.id
_entity.type
_entity.pdbx_description
1 polymer ?
#
loop_
_entity_poly.entity_id
_entity_poly.type
_entity_poly.pdbx_seq_one_letter_code
_entity_poly.pdbx_strand_id
1 'polypeptide(L)'
;MNDPYTSVEYSWQFSALTLEIFQRKQEKEVTTWRLKKYLRMMDNRLRPDFRKPVDMPMSGPINSGGRVAASGGILHSYIAKQVGTKRNHDFLADTDVRASILRHAEEAEKNPYYVTKAYLKNQPVTIFQEETTAPEIKN
;
A
#
# COMPACT_ATOMS: atom_id res chain seq x y z
N MET A 1 43.70 57.20 42.95
CA MET A 1 44.56 56.31 43.76
C MET A 1 43.65 55.27 44.40
N ASN A 2 43.48 54.09 43.78
CA ASN A 2 44.33 52.88 43.92
C ASN A 2 44.14 52.28 45.34
N ASP A 3 43.59 51.07 45.52
CA ASP A 3 44.16 49.84 44.94
C ASP A 3 43.19 48.71 44.53
N PRO A 4 43.69 47.75 43.71
CA PRO A 4 42.97 46.69 43.01
C PRO A 4 43.23 45.28 43.58
N TYR A 5 42.28 44.35 43.35
CA TYR A 5 42.31 42.90 43.64
C TYR A 5 42.25 42.47 45.12
N THR A 6 41.16 41.79 45.51
CA THR A 6 41.17 40.37 45.93
C THR A 6 39.77 39.83 46.25
N SER A 7 39.48 38.66 45.67
CA SER A 7 38.47 37.66 46.07
C SER A 7 36.99 38.04 45.95
N VAL A 8 36.47 38.04 44.72
CA VAL A 8 35.07 37.70 44.49
C VAL A 8 34.90 36.23 44.87
N GLU A 9 34.43 35.96 46.09
CA GLU A 9 33.99 34.63 46.47
C GLU A 9 32.81 34.25 45.58
N TYR A 10 33.09 33.48 44.52
CA TYR A 10 32.07 32.69 43.85
C TYR A 10 31.59 31.64 44.86
N SER A 11 30.64 32.04 45.71
CA SER A 11 29.78 31.09 46.37
C SER A 11 28.97 30.43 45.26
N TRP A 12 29.43 29.25 44.85
CA TRP A 12 28.68 28.39 43.95
C TRP A 12 27.40 27.98 44.66
N GLN A 13 26.36 28.81 44.53
CA GLN A 13 24.99 28.39 44.77
C GLN A 13 24.60 27.47 43.62
N PHE A 14 25.17 26.26 43.62
CA PHE A 14 24.55 25.16 42.91
C PHE A 14 23.14 25.05 43.46
N SER A 15 22.15 25.41 42.65
CA SER A 15 20.76 25.35 43.07
C SER A 15 20.47 23.95 43.59
N ALA A 16 19.68 23.83 44.67
CA ALA A 16 19.30 22.54 45.25
C ALA A 16 18.70 21.59 44.18
N LEU A 17 18.08 22.15 43.14
CA LEU A 17 17.55 21.42 41.99
C LEU A 17 18.64 20.77 41.12
N THR A 18 19.84 21.35 41.02
CA THR A 18 20.95 20.80 40.23
C THR A 18 21.58 19.57 40.90
N LEU A 19 21.63 19.56 42.24
CA LEU A 19 22.09 18.41 43.04
C LEU A 19 21.08 17.25 43.02
N GLU A 20 19.78 17.55 43.07
CA GLU A 20 18.72 16.52 42.92
C GLU A 20 18.73 15.86 41.54
N ILE A 21 19.07 16.62 40.49
CA ILE A 21 19.21 16.07 39.13
C ILE A 21 20.45 15.17 39.00
N PHE A 22 21.55 15.51 39.69
CA PHE A 22 22.80 14.74 39.66
C PHE A 22 22.74 13.44 40.48
N GLN A 23 22.00 13.41 41.59
CA GLN A 23 21.82 12.21 42.42
C GLN A 23 20.89 11.15 41.79
N ARG A 24 20.02 11.53 40.85
CA ARG A 24 19.03 10.63 40.21
C ARG A 24 19.64 9.54 39.32
N LYS A 25 20.92 9.63 38.95
CA LYS A 25 21.61 8.59 38.16
C LYS A 25 22.18 7.46 39.02
N GLN A 26 22.65 7.75 40.24
CA GLN A 26 23.35 6.78 41.09
C GLN A 26 22.40 5.76 41.76
N GLU A 27 21.18 6.17 42.13
CA GLU A 27 20.22 5.26 42.81
C GLU A 27 19.49 4.29 41.87
N LYS A 28 19.36 4.65 40.58
CA LYS A 28 18.71 3.79 39.57
C LYS A 28 19.48 2.50 39.31
N GLU A 29 20.79 2.51 39.50
CA GLU A 29 21.64 1.33 39.32
C GLU A 29 21.53 0.36 40.50
N VAL A 30 21.43 0.89 41.74
CA VAL A 30 21.29 0.09 42.98
C VAL A 30 19.93 -0.65 43.04
N THR A 31 18.88 -0.08 42.47
CA THR A 31 17.53 -0.67 42.46
C THR A 31 17.36 -1.79 41.43
N THR A 32 17.87 -1.62 40.21
CA THR A 32 17.77 -2.62 39.14
C THR A 32 18.53 -3.90 39.48
N TRP A 33 19.69 -3.81 40.12
CA TRP A 33 20.46 -4.98 40.55
C TRP A 33 19.73 -5.79 41.63
N ARG A 34 19.15 -5.13 42.64
CA ARG A 34 18.36 -5.79 43.69
C ARG A 34 17.13 -6.49 43.11
N LEU A 35 16.41 -5.81 42.22
CA LEU A 35 15.26 -6.38 41.51
C LEU A 35 15.67 -7.61 40.70
N LYS A 36 16.74 -7.52 39.91
CA LYS A 36 17.25 -8.64 39.10
C LYS A 36 17.73 -9.81 39.95
N LYS A 37 18.37 -9.54 41.09
CA LYS A 37 18.81 -10.56 42.06
C LYS A 37 17.61 -11.27 42.69
N TYR A 38 16.61 -10.51 43.13
CA TYR A 38 15.38 -11.04 43.70
C TYR A 38 14.62 -11.92 42.69
N LEU A 39 14.45 -11.43 41.46
CA LEU A 39 13.76 -12.16 40.39
C LEU A 39 14.50 -13.45 39.97
N ARG A 40 15.83 -13.41 39.98
CA ARG A 40 16.67 -14.60 39.76
C ARG A 40 16.51 -15.62 40.88
N MET A 41 16.47 -15.17 42.14
CA MET A 41 16.36 -16.05 43.31
C MET A 41 14.98 -16.72 43.42
N MET A 42 13.91 -16.01 43.07
CA MET A 42 12.57 -16.58 43.13
C MET A 42 12.25 -17.49 41.95
N ASP A 43 12.52 -17.01 40.74
CA ASP A 43 11.89 -17.54 39.52
C ASP A 43 12.88 -17.69 38.34
N ASN A 44 14.19 -17.49 38.59
CA ASN A 44 15.26 -17.46 37.59
C ASN A 44 15.05 -16.47 36.42
N ARG A 45 14.12 -15.52 36.57
CA ARG A 45 13.79 -14.53 35.54
C ARG A 45 14.82 -13.41 35.52
N LEU A 46 15.22 -12.98 34.33
CA LEU A 46 16.21 -11.91 34.14
C LEU A 46 15.61 -10.50 34.22
N ARG A 47 14.32 -10.38 33.91
CA ARG A 47 13.57 -9.11 33.85
C ARG A 47 12.14 -9.33 34.33
N PRO A 48 11.52 -8.34 35.00
CA PRO A 48 10.12 -8.41 35.38
C PRO A 48 9.22 -8.39 34.15
N ASP A 49 8.11 -9.14 34.20
CA ASP A 49 7.12 -9.17 33.13
C ASP A 49 6.24 -7.91 33.23
N PHE A 50 6.51 -6.93 32.37
CA PHE A 50 5.61 -5.80 32.19
C PHE A 50 4.45 -6.21 31.28
N ARG A 51 3.26 -5.66 31.53
CA ARG A 51 2.10 -5.82 30.63
C ARG A 51 2.51 -5.33 29.25
N LYS A 52 2.53 -6.23 28.27
CA LYS A 52 2.65 -5.84 26.86
C LYS A 52 1.36 -5.11 26.47
N PRO A 53 1.43 -3.98 25.75
CA PRO A 53 0.23 -3.43 25.14
C PRO A 53 -0.39 -4.50 24.22
N VAL A 54 -1.72 -4.58 24.20
CA VAL A 54 -2.44 -5.52 23.34
C VAL A 54 -2.05 -5.23 21.89
N ASP A 55 -1.76 -6.29 21.13
CA ASP A 55 -1.56 -6.17 19.68
C ASP A 55 -2.83 -5.63 19.03
N MET A 56 -2.67 -4.73 18.06
CA MET A 56 -3.82 -4.14 17.35
C MET A 56 -4.70 -5.26 16.77
N PRO A 57 -6.01 -5.29 17.03
CA PRO A 57 -6.87 -6.36 16.53
C PRO A 57 -6.82 -6.40 15.00
N MET A 58 -6.61 -7.60 14.44
CA MET A 58 -6.54 -7.80 12.99
C MET A 58 -7.88 -7.55 12.29
N SER A 59 -8.98 -7.69 13.03
CA SER A 59 -10.33 -7.30 12.60
C SER A 59 -10.90 -6.34 13.63
N GLY A 60 -11.08 -5.08 13.25
CA GLY A 60 -11.70 -4.05 14.07
C GLY A 60 -13.14 -3.76 13.63
N PRO A 61 -13.93 -3.05 14.47
CA PRO A 61 -15.21 -2.51 14.04
C PRO A 61 -15.00 -1.63 12.80
N ILE A 62 -15.87 -1.87 11.83
CA ILE A 62 -15.79 -1.50 10.41
C ILE A 62 -15.49 -0.02 10.10
N ASN A 63 -15.63 0.89 11.07
CA ASN A 63 -15.56 2.35 10.85
C ASN A 63 -14.47 3.10 11.64
N SER A 64 -13.65 2.44 12.46
CA SER A 64 -12.66 3.16 13.30
C SER A 64 -11.49 2.25 13.67
N GLY A 65 -10.36 2.41 12.97
CA GLY A 65 -9.13 1.67 13.32
C GLY A 65 -8.05 1.59 12.24
N GLY A 66 -8.21 2.21 11.06
CA GLY A 66 -7.17 2.31 10.04
C GLY A 66 -6.84 0.99 9.30
N ARG A 67 -7.47 -0.12 9.66
CA ARG A 67 -7.35 -1.41 8.94
C ARG A 67 -8.57 -1.63 8.06
N VAL A 68 -8.33 -2.17 6.85
CA VAL A 68 -9.39 -2.53 5.90
C VAL A 68 -10.09 -3.79 6.42
N ALA A 69 -11.33 -3.65 6.87
CA ALA A 69 -12.15 -4.78 7.29
C ALA A 69 -12.49 -5.69 6.08
N ALA A 70 -12.76 -6.97 6.34
CA ALA A 70 -13.34 -7.86 5.34
C ALA A 70 -14.60 -7.21 4.77
N SER A 71 -14.62 -7.00 3.45
CA SER A 71 -15.69 -6.29 2.74
C SER A 71 -17.06 -6.88 3.06
N GLY A 72 -18.05 -6.02 3.33
CA GLY A 72 -19.46 -6.45 3.40
C GLY A 72 -20.30 -5.89 4.54
N GLY A 73 -19.72 -5.19 5.52
CA GLY A 73 -20.48 -4.70 6.68
C GLY A 73 -21.22 -3.36 6.51
N ILE A 74 -20.86 -2.53 5.53
CA ILE A 74 -21.49 -1.22 5.27
C ILE A 74 -22.05 -1.17 3.85
N LEU A 75 -23.16 -0.45 3.70
CA LEU A 75 -23.72 -0.06 2.41
C LEU A 75 -22.68 0.57 1.46
N HIS A 76 -21.78 1.42 1.96
CA HIS A 76 -20.74 2.04 1.11
C HIS A 76 -19.78 1.00 0.50
N SER A 77 -19.31 0.04 1.29
CA SER A 77 -18.47 -1.06 0.81
C SER A 77 -19.23 -1.96 -0.17
N TYR A 78 -20.52 -2.21 0.09
CA TYR A 78 -21.39 -2.95 -0.82
C TYR A 78 -21.55 -2.24 -2.16
N ILE A 79 -21.90 -0.94 -2.18
CA ILE A 79 -22.07 -0.17 -3.41
C ILE A 79 -20.76 -0.13 -4.20
N ALA A 80 -19.62 0.15 -3.56
CA ALA A 80 -18.31 0.16 -4.22
C ALA A 80 -18.00 -1.18 -4.91
N LYS A 81 -18.25 -2.30 -4.22
CA LYS A 81 -18.09 -3.64 -4.78
C LYS A 81 -19.03 -3.87 -5.97
N GLN A 82 -20.32 -3.58 -5.81
CA GLN A 82 -21.33 -3.77 -6.84
C GLN A 82 -21.07 -2.92 -8.08
N VAL A 83 -20.63 -1.68 -7.89
CA VAL A 83 -20.29 -0.76 -8.99
C VAL A 83 -19.07 -1.26 -9.77
N GLY A 84 -18.05 -1.77 -9.08
CA GLY A 84 -16.89 -2.40 -9.73
C GLY A 84 -17.24 -3.67 -10.49
N THR A 85 -18.02 -4.57 -9.89
CA THR A 85 -18.42 -5.83 -10.53
C THR A 85 -19.41 -5.64 -11.67
N LYS A 86 -20.35 -4.70 -11.57
CA LYS A 86 -21.34 -4.43 -12.64
C LYS A 86 -20.69 -3.80 -13.86
N ARG A 87 -19.77 -2.84 -13.68
CA ARG A 87 -19.09 -2.18 -14.81
C ARG A 87 -18.13 -3.09 -15.55
N ASN A 88 -17.51 -4.01 -14.82
CA ASN A 88 -16.54 -4.94 -15.40
C ASN A 88 -17.17 -6.29 -15.72
N HIS A 89 -18.50 -6.46 -15.66
CA HIS A 89 -19.13 -7.77 -15.82
C HIS A 89 -18.71 -8.44 -17.15
N ASP A 90 -18.72 -7.68 -18.24
CA ASP A 90 -18.34 -8.19 -19.56
C ASP A 90 -16.84 -8.45 -19.65
N PHE A 91 -16.00 -7.59 -19.05
CA PHE A 91 -14.55 -7.77 -18.96
C PHE A 91 -14.12 -8.93 -18.05
N LEU A 92 -14.89 -9.22 -17.00
CA LEU A 92 -14.67 -10.33 -16.07
C LEU A 92 -15.16 -11.66 -16.66
N ALA A 93 -16.15 -11.62 -17.54
CA ALA A 93 -16.70 -12.79 -18.24
C ALA A 93 -15.87 -13.16 -19.49
N ASP A 94 -15.33 -12.17 -20.22
CA ASP A 94 -14.45 -12.40 -21.36
C ASP A 94 -13.03 -12.78 -20.90
N THR A 95 -12.93 -14.01 -20.42
CA THR A 95 -11.65 -14.69 -20.21
C THR A 95 -11.10 -15.26 -21.52
N ASP A 96 -11.99 -15.59 -22.46
CA ASP A 96 -11.65 -16.12 -23.78
C ASP A 96 -11.55 -15.02 -24.84
N VAL A 97 -10.33 -14.60 -25.13
CA VAL A 97 -10.01 -13.54 -26.11
C VAL A 97 -10.66 -13.80 -27.48
N ARG A 98 -10.71 -15.07 -27.92
CA ARG A 98 -11.30 -15.46 -29.21
C ARG A 98 -12.80 -15.15 -29.27
N ALA A 99 -13.54 -15.46 -28.21
CA ALA A 99 -14.98 -15.24 -28.18
C ALA A 99 -15.30 -13.73 -28.18
N SER A 100 -14.50 -12.95 -27.45
CA SER A 100 -14.61 -11.49 -27.41
C SER A 100 -14.44 -10.85 -28.79
N ILE A 101 -13.38 -11.23 -29.51
CA ILE A 101 -13.12 -10.71 -30.88
C ILE A 101 -14.26 -11.06 -31.83
N LEU A 102 -14.79 -12.29 -31.77
CA LEU A 102 -15.89 -12.72 -32.64
C LEU A 102 -17.20 -11.99 -32.36
N ARG A 103 -17.50 -11.67 -31.09
CA ARG A 103 -18.70 -10.89 -30.72
C ARG A 103 -18.72 -9.51 -31.37
N HIS A 104 -17.57 -8.85 -31.41
CA HIS A 104 -17.45 -7.50 -31.97
C HIS A 104 -17.18 -7.46 -33.47
N ALA A 105 -16.93 -8.61 -34.12
CA ALA A 105 -16.58 -8.69 -35.53
C ALA A 105 -17.69 -8.12 -36.45
N GLU A 106 -18.94 -8.53 -36.25
CA GLU A 106 -20.07 -8.06 -37.07
C GLU A 106 -20.33 -6.56 -36.93
N GLU A 107 -20.17 -6.03 -35.71
CA GLU A 107 -20.37 -4.61 -35.43
C GLU A 107 -19.28 -3.76 -36.10
N ALA A 108 -18.03 -4.24 -36.03
CA ALA A 108 -16.88 -3.60 -36.67
C ALA A 108 -16.96 -3.61 -38.20
N GLU A 109 -17.54 -4.66 -38.79
CA GLU A 109 -17.79 -4.73 -40.24
C GLU A 109 -18.88 -3.74 -40.68
N LYS A 110 -20.00 -3.66 -39.94
CA LYS A 110 -21.12 -2.77 -40.26
C LYS A 110 -20.76 -1.29 -40.09
N ASN A 111 -20.06 -0.93 -39.01
CA ASN A 111 -19.75 0.45 -38.66
C ASN A 111 -18.26 0.65 -38.42
N PRO A 112 -17.41 0.59 -39.46
CA PRO A 112 -15.99 0.71 -39.25
C PRO A 112 -15.62 2.15 -38.87
N TYR A 113 -14.93 2.32 -37.75
CA TYR A 113 -14.65 3.66 -37.24
C TYR A 113 -13.29 4.22 -37.69
N TYR A 114 -12.22 3.41 -37.61
CA TYR A 114 -10.85 3.91 -37.74
C TYR A 114 -10.25 3.68 -39.14
N VAL A 115 -9.98 2.43 -39.51
CA VAL A 115 -9.04 2.11 -40.58
C VAL A 115 -9.74 1.94 -41.93
N THR A 116 -10.82 1.15 -41.99
CA THR A 116 -11.38 0.73 -43.29
C THR A 116 -12.01 1.89 -44.08
N LYS A 117 -12.54 2.92 -43.41
CA LYS A 117 -13.10 4.11 -44.07
C LYS A 117 -12.10 4.80 -45.01
N ALA A 118 -10.82 4.85 -44.63
CA ALA A 118 -9.77 5.44 -45.45
C ALA A 118 -9.36 4.52 -46.60
N TYR A 119 -9.22 3.21 -46.33
CA TYR A 119 -8.90 2.23 -47.37
C TYR A 119 -9.96 2.16 -48.46
N LEU A 120 -11.24 2.23 -48.10
CA LEU A 120 -12.35 2.26 -49.05
C LEU A 120 -12.30 3.48 -49.99
N LYS A 121 -11.80 4.62 -49.49
CA LYS A 121 -11.68 5.85 -50.29
C LYS A 121 -10.43 5.87 -51.17
N ASN A 122 -9.35 5.27 -50.70
CA ASN A 122 -8.01 5.48 -51.26
C ASN A 122 -7.51 4.28 -52.07
N GLN A 123 -8.25 3.15 -52.08
CA GLN A 123 -7.81 1.96 -52.81
C GLN A 123 -7.81 2.21 -54.32
N PRO A 124 -6.73 1.83 -55.03
CA PRO A 124 -6.72 1.84 -56.48
C PRO A 124 -7.63 0.73 -57.03
N VAL A 125 -8.24 0.98 -58.19
CA VAL A 125 -9.02 -0.03 -58.88
C VAL A 125 -8.08 -1.11 -59.42
N THR A 126 -8.29 -2.36 -59.00
CA THR A 126 -7.52 -3.50 -59.49
C THR A 126 -7.94 -3.82 -60.92
N ILE A 127 -7.01 -3.73 -61.86
CA ILE A 127 -7.21 -4.15 -63.25
C ILE A 127 -6.70 -5.59 -63.36
N PHE A 128 -7.62 -6.55 -63.39
CA PHE A 128 -7.27 -7.95 -63.65
C PHE A 128 -7.22 -8.18 -65.16
N GLN A 129 -6.33 -9.05 -65.60
CA GLN A 129 -6.33 -9.53 -66.97
C GLN A 129 -7.56 -10.40 -67.16
N GLU A 130 -8.32 -10.16 -68.23
CA GLU A 130 -9.43 -11.05 -68.61
C GLU A 130 -8.86 -12.46 -68.77
N GLU A 131 -9.47 -13.43 -68.10
CA GLU A 131 -9.11 -14.83 -68.23
C GLU A 131 -9.18 -15.17 -69.72
N THR A 132 -8.02 -15.29 -70.35
CA THR A 132 -7.93 -15.74 -71.73
C THR A 132 -8.34 -17.20 -71.71
N THR A 133 -9.59 -17.45 -72.07
CA THR A 133 -10.14 -18.77 -72.38
C THR A 133 -9.47 -19.30 -73.65
N ALA A 134 -8.16 -19.50 -73.62
CA ALA A 134 -7.48 -20.29 -74.64
C ALA A 134 -7.91 -21.74 -74.38
N PRO A 135 -8.56 -22.43 -75.34
CA PRO A 135 -8.89 -23.83 -75.16
C PRO A 135 -7.58 -24.61 -74.99
N GLU A 136 -7.42 -25.26 -73.83
CA GLU A 136 -6.38 -26.26 -73.63
C GLU A 136 -6.52 -27.33 -74.71
N ILE A 137 -5.66 -27.28 -75.73
CA ILE A 137 -5.52 -28.36 -76.70
C ILE A 137 -4.86 -29.51 -75.94
N LYS A 138 -5.68 -30.45 -75.46
CA LYS A 138 -5.22 -31.72 -74.91
C LYS A 138 -4.62 -32.54 -76.07
N ASN A 139 -3.30 -32.70 -76.05
CA ASN A 139 -2.59 -33.69 -76.86
C ASN A 139 -2.72 -35.08 -76.23
#